data_AF-A0A7S4CED8-F1
#
_entry.id   AF-A0A7S4CED8-F1
#
_cell.length_a   1.000
_cell.length_b   1.000
_cell.length_c   1.000
_cell.angle_alpha   90.00
_cell.angle_beta   90.00
_cell.angle_gamma   90.00
#
_symmetry.space_group_name_H-M   'P 1'
#
loop_
_entity.id
_entity.type
_entity.pdbx_description
1 polymer ?
#
loop_
_entity_poly.entity_id
_entity_poly.type
_entity_poly.pdbx_seq_one_letter_code
_entity_poly.pdbx_strand_id
1 'polypeptide(L)'
;AGVARAIGLLFSALAKGGGAEGFRAELGLPDADKIKEIRKELKGVKDEKLRRERFLEASGGADSKIGQLTRDLEGIQEKYGNIFQIPSYFGYILRSFSVLEGIGLASDKNYSIANECYPYVARRLLTDDAPETRRALEQLLYGRDGPKAQLSVERVKQLANAFGDYSSVTGARDSPGPTAEGPTASAGLSP
;
A
#
# COMPACT_ATOMS: atom_id res chain seq x y z
N ALA A 1 -7.19 17.68 -5.91
CA ALA A 1 -8.04 16.47 -5.77
C ALA A 1 -7.44 15.28 -6.50
N GLY A 2 -6.87 15.48 -7.70
CA GLY A 2 -6.32 14.39 -8.51
C GLY A 2 -5.14 13.58 -7.90
N VAL A 3 -4.17 14.20 -7.21
CA VAL A 3 -3.01 13.45 -6.65
C VAL A 3 -3.48 12.42 -5.60
N ALA A 4 -4.37 12.83 -4.70
CA ALA A 4 -4.88 11.94 -3.67
C ALA A 4 -5.65 10.75 -4.27
N ARG A 5 -6.41 10.99 -5.36
CA ARG A 5 -7.08 9.93 -6.11
C ARG A 5 -6.09 9.03 -6.83
N ALA A 6 -5.07 9.62 -7.46
CA ALA A 6 -4.00 8.91 -8.15
C ALA A 6 -3.24 7.96 -7.25
N ILE A 7 -2.80 8.48 -6.10
CA ILE A 7 -2.15 7.70 -5.07
C ILE A 7 -3.11 6.63 -4.54
N GLY A 8 -4.36 6.98 -4.25
CA GLY A 8 -5.39 6.02 -3.81
C GLY A 8 -5.58 4.85 -4.77
N LEU A 9 -5.67 5.11 -6.07
CA LEU A 9 -5.78 4.09 -7.12
C LEU A 9 -4.55 3.18 -7.20
N LEU A 10 -3.35 3.74 -7.03
CA LEU A 10 -2.10 2.95 -7.00
C LEU A 10 -2.06 2.04 -5.76
N PHE A 11 -2.42 2.58 -4.59
CA PHE A 11 -2.46 1.79 -3.36
C PHE A 11 -3.55 0.73 -3.39
N SER A 12 -4.72 1.00 -3.96
CA SER A 12 -5.76 -0.03 -4.12
C SER A 12 -5.29 -1.14 -5.06
N ALA A 13 -4.56 -0.79 -6.12
CA ALA A 13 -3.96 -1.77 -7.04
C ALA A 13 -2.90 -2.65 -6.35
N LEU A 14 -2.09 -2.08 -5.46
CA LEU A 14 -1.12 -2.82 -4.65
C LEU A 14 -1.80 -3.70 -3.59
N ALA A 15 -2.87 -3.20 -2.96
CA ALA A 15 -3.61 -3.93 -1.93
C ALA A 15 -4.35 -5.17 -2.47
N LYS A 16 -4.64 -5.23 -3.78
CA LYS A 16 -5.24 -6.42 -4.40
C LYS A 16 -4.30 -7.63 -4.38
N GLY A 17 -2.98 -7.41 -4.31
CA GLY A 17 -1.98 -8.48 -4.41
C GLY A 17 -1.81 -9.02 -5.82
N GLY A 18 -1.10 -10.15 -5.95
CA GLY A 18 -0.85 -10.79 -7.25
C GLY A 18 0.26 -10.13 -8.09
N GLY A 19 1.07 -9.27 -7.47
CA GLY A 19 2.23 -8.63 -8.08
C GLY A 19 1.89 -7.81 -9.32
N ALA A 20 2.76 -7.86 -10.33
CA ALA A 20 2.61 -7.06 -11.53
C ALA A 20 1.32 -7.37 -12.30
N GLU A 21 0.87 -8.63 -12.31
CA GLU A 21 -0.36 -9.03 -13.01
C GLU A 21 -1.61 -8.52 -12.29
N GLY A 22 -1.71 -8.73 -10.98
CA GLY A 22 -2.82 -8.23 -10.17
C GLY A 22 -2.93 -6.70 -10.18
N PHE A 23 -1.78 -6.01 -10.12
CA PHE A 23 -1.69 -4.56 -10.24
C PHE A 23 -2.24 -4.05 -11.59
N ARG A 24 -1.87 -4.72 -12.69
CA ARG A 24 -2.35 -4.36 -14.04
C ARG A 24 -3.84 -4.58 -14.16
N ALA A 25 -4.31 -5.75 -13.72
CA ALA A 25 -5.74 -6.08 -13.73
C ALA A 25 -6.55 -5.06 -12.92
N GLU A 26 -6.06 -4.60 -11.77
CA GLU A 26 -6.76 -3.61 -10.95
C GLU A 26 -6.82 -2.23 -11.59
N LEU A 27 -5.77 -1.83 -12.30
CA LEU A 27 -5.76 -0.58 -13.07
C LEU A 27 -6.48 -0.68 -14.42
N GLY A 28 -6.92 -1.88 -14.84
CA GLY A 28 -7.49 -2.12 -16.17
C GLY A 28 -6.45 -2.05 -17.29
N LEU A 29 -5.17 -2.27 -16.97
CA LEU A 29 -4.10 -2.33 -17.97
C LEU A 29 -4.20 -3.60 -18.81
N PRO A 30 -3.78 -3.56 -20.09
CA PRO A 30 -3.64 -4.75 -20.92
C PRO A 30 -2.64 -5.72 -20.31
N ASP A 31 -2.75 -7.01 -20.63
CA ASP A 31 -1.82 -8.05 -20.17
C ASP A 31 -0.39 -7.89 -20.72
N ALA A 32 0.57 -8.59 -20.13
CA ALA A 32 2.00 -8.46 -20.46
C ALA A 32 2.29 -8.61 -21.95
N ASP A 33 1.63 -9.55 -22.62
CA ASP A 33 1.86 -9.81 -24.04
C ASP A 33 1.24 -8.73 -24.94
N LYS A 34 0.03 -8.27 -24.62
CA LYS A 34 -0.57 -7.11 -25.31
C LYS A 34 0.30 -5.87 -25.17
N ILE A 35 0.89 -5.62 -24.01
CA ILE A 35 1.83 -4.49 -23.85
C ILE A 35 3.10 -4.67 -24.69
N LYS A 36 3.62 -5.89 -24.85
CA LYS A 36 4.75 -6.12 -25.77
C LYS A 36 4.37 -5.79 -27.21
N GLU A 37 3.16 -6.13 -27.65
CA GLU A 37 2.66 -5.80 -28.99
C GLU A 37 2.49 -4.30 -29.18
N ILE A 38 1.77 -3.64 -28.27
CA ILE A 38 1.61 -2.17 -28.26
C ILE A 38 2.98 -1.49 -28.29
N ARG A 39 3.96 -1.97 -27.52
CA ARG A 39 5.31 -1.41 -27.51
C ARG A 39 6.05 -1.58 -28.84
N LYS A 40 5.81 -2.66 -29.58
CA LYS A 40 6.36 -2.85 -30.93
C LYS A 40 5.74 -1.86 -31.92
N GLU A 41 4.42 -1.69 -31.88
CA GLU A 41 3.71 -0.72 -32.72
C GLU A 41 4.12 0.72 -32.43
N LEU A 42 4.33 1.05 -31.16
CA LEU A 42 4.75 2.37 -30.70
C LEU A 42 6.24 2.67 -30.93
N LYS A 43 7.06 1.66 -31.28
CA LYS A 43 8.53 1.80 -31.40
C LYS A 43 8.95 2.81 -32.49
N GLY A 44 8.10 3.03 -33.49
CA GLY A 44 8.32 4.00 -34.57
C GLY A 44 7.74 5.40 -34.30
N VAL A 45 6.91 5.56 -33.26
CA VAL A 45 6.25 6.83 -32.97
C VAL A 45 7.23 7.72 -32.21
N LYS A 46 7.75 8.78 -32.84
CA LYS A 46 8.69 9.73 -32.22
C LYS A 46 8.00 10.71 -31.27
N ASP A 47 6.78 11.12 -31.62
CA ASP A 47 5.98 12.04 -30.82
C ASP A 47 5.52 11.39 -29.51
N GLU A 48 5.87 12.01 -28.38
CA GLU A 48 5.54 11.51 -27.05
C GLU A 48 4.04 11.59 -26.74
N LYS A 49 3.34 12.64 -27.21
CA LYS A 49 1.90 12.81 -27.01
C LYS A 49 1.14 11.73 -27.77
N LEU A 50 1.48 11.52 -29.05
CA LEU A 50 0.83 10.50 -29.87
C LEU A 50 1.08 9.08 -29.33
N ARG A 51 2.27 8.84 -28.77
CA ARG A 51 2.61 7.56 -28.12
C ARG A 51 1.77 7.32 -26.86
N ARG A 52 1.56 8.35 -26.04
CA ARG A 52 0.69 8.27 -24.85
C ARG A 52 -0.76 8.03 -25.22
N GLU A 53 -1.28 8.75 -26.22
CA GLU A 53 -2.67 8.63 -26.65
C GLU A 53 -3.00 7.21 -27.11
N ARG A 54 -2.15 6.62 -27.96
CA ARG A 54 -2.31 5.23 -28.42
C ARG A 54 -2.18 4.20 -27.30
N PHE A 55 -1.30 4.44 -26.33
CA PHE A 55 -1.23 3.58 -25.14
C PHE A 55 -2.51 3.69 -24.31
N LEU A 56 -3.05 4.90 -24.16
CA LEU A 56 -4.25 5.16 -23.40
C LEU A 56 -5.47 4.49 -24.04
N GLU A 57 -5.62 4.62 -25.36
CA GLU A 57 -6.63 3.94 -26.16
C GLU A 57 -6.57 2.42 -25.97
N ALA A 58 -5.37 1.84 -26.06
CA ALA A 58 -5.17 0.42 -25.84
C ALA A 58 -5.45 -0.03 -24.39
N SER A 59 -5.36 0.88 -23.41
CA SER A 59 -5.68 0.63 -21.99
C SER A 59 -7.16 0.87 -21.61
N GLY A 60 -8.06 0.96 -22.60
CA GLY A 60 -9.49 1.19 -22.37
C GLY A 60 -9.92 2.64 -22.53
N GLY A 61 -9.10 3.46 -23.19
CA GLY A 61 -9.46 4.82 -23.60
C GLY A 61 -9.61 5.81 -22.44
N ALA A 62 -10.26 6.93 -22.74
CA ALA A 62 -10.43 8.03 -21.80
C ALA A 62 -11.22 7.63 -20.55
N ASP A 63 -12.14 6.67 -20.63
CA ASP A 63 -12.98 6.27 -19.50
C ASP A 63 -12.31 5.27 -18.54
N SER A 64 -11.17 4.69 -18.94
CA SER A 64 -10.39 3.78 -18.10
C SER A 64 -9.91 4.44 -16.80
N LYS A 65 -9.61 3.62 -15.77
CA LYS A 65 -9.01 4.10 -14.51
C LYS A 65 -7.69 4.84 -14.77
N ILE A 66 -6.93 4.42 -15.79
CA ILE A 66 -5.71 5.11 -16.23
C ILE A 66 -6.01 6.41 -16.97
N GLY A 67 -7.05 6.46 -17.80
CA GLY A 67 -7.46 7.70 -18.46
C GLY A 67 -7.86 8.77 -17.44
N GLN A 68 -8.58 8.37 -16.40
CA GLN A 68 -8.92 9.25 -15.27
C GLN A 68 -7.67 9.68 -14.50
N LEU A 69 -6.77 8.75 -14.20
CA LEU A 69 -5.50 9.01 -13.54
C LEU A 69 -4.62 10.01 -14.31
N THR A 70 -4.49 9.82 -15.63
CA THR A 70 -3.70 10.67 -16.52
C THR A 70 -4.26 12.09 -16.53
N ARG A 71 -5.58 12.26 -16.69
CA ARG A 71 -6.20 13.60 -16.63
C ARG A 71 -6.01 14.28 -15.28
N ASP A 72 -6.17 13.52 -14.20
CA ASP A 72 -5.95 14.04 -12.85
C ASP A 72 -4.52 14.53 -12.66
N LEU A 73 -3.52 13.80 -13.19
CA LEU A 73 -2.11 14.19 -13.15
C LEU A 73 -1.81 15.38 -14.08
N GLU A 74 -2.34 15.40 -15.30
CA GLU A 74 -2.18 16.50 -16.26
C GLU A 74 -2.75 17.81 -15.71
N GLY A 75 -3.97 17.77 -15.16
CA GLY A 75 -4.58 18.96 -14.55
C GLY A 75 -3.80 19.48 -13.34
N ILE A 76 -3.04 18.63 -12.65
CA ILE A 76 -2.16 19.05 -11.56
C ILE A 76 -0.87 19.66 -12.08
N GLN A 77 -0.28 19.05 -13.10
CA GLN A 77 0.91 19.58 -13.76
C GLN A 77 0.61 20.95 -14.38
N GLU A 78 -0.56 21.16 -14.97
CA GLU A 78 -0.98 22.47 -15.49
C GLU A 78 -1.19 23.49 -14.36
N LYS A 79 -1.87 23.09 -13.29
CA LYS A 79 -2.29 24.03 -12.23
C LYS A 79 -1.15 24.39 -11.26
N TYR A 80 -0.22 23.47 -11.03
CA TYR A 80 0.81 23.61 -10.01
C TYR A 80 2.22 23.34 -10.54
N GLY A 81 2.42 23.04 -11.82
CA GLY A 81 3.74 22.72 -12.36
C GLY A 81 4.36 21.44 -11.76
N ASN A 82 5.68 21.31 -11.87
CA ASN A 82 6.45 20.13 -11.47
C ASN A 82 6.78 20.10 -9.96
N ILE A 83 5.90 20.61 -9.10
CA ILE A 83 6.20 20.81 -7.66
C ILE A 83 6.20 19.48 -6.87
N PHE A 84 5.63 18.40 -7.43
CA PHE A 84 5.62 17.10 -6.76
C PHE A 84 6.82 16.24 -7.17
N GLN A 85 7.92 16.37 -6.43
CA GLN A 85 8.97 15.37 -6.39
C GLN A 85 8.71 14.41 -5.24
N ILE A 86 8.36 13.16 -5.55
CA ILE A 86 8.40 12.07 -4.56
C ILE A 86 9.88 11.93 -4.17
N PRO A 87 10.25 12.08 -2.88
CA PRO A 87 11.63 11.94 -2.47
C PRO A 87 12.22 10.60 -2.91
N SER A 88 13.48 10.58 -3.35
CA SER A 88 14.11 9.39 -3.93
C SER A 88 14.10 8.17 -2.99
N TYR A 89 14.14 8.38 -1.67
CA TYR A 89 14.04 7.30 -0.69
C TYR A 89 12.74 6.50 -0.79
N PHE A 90 11.63 7.13 -1.18
CA PHE A 90 10.36 6.45 -1.39
C PHE A 90 10.47 5.41 -2.51
N GLY A 91 11.21 5.72 -3.58
CA GLY A 91 11.48 4.77 -4.65
C GLY A 91 12.30 3.55 -4.20
N TYR A 92 13.24 3.73 -3.27
CA TYR A 92 13.99 2.61 -2.67
C TYR A 92 13.10 1.74 -1.77
N ILE A 93 12.21 2.36 -0.98
CA ILE A 93 11.23 1.64 -0.16
C ILE A 93 10.32 0.80 -1.05
N LEU A 94 9.71 1.41 -2.08
CA LEU A 94 8.83 0.71 -3.01
C LEU A 94 9.55 -0.43 -3.73
N ARG A 95 10.77 -0.21 -4.22
CA ARG A 95 11.58 -1.28 -4.84
C ARG A 95 11.80 -2.45 -3.88
N SER A 96 12.11 -2.17 -2.61
CA SER A 96 12.32 -3.21 -1.61
C SER A 96 11.04 -4.01 -1.37
N PHE A 97 9.90 -3.34 -1.24
CA PHE A 97 8.60 -3.99 -1.09
C PHE A 97 8.24 -4.84 -2.30
N SER A 98 8.49 -4.37 -3.53
CA SER A 98 8.23 -5.15 -4.74
C SER A 98 9.08 -6.42 -4.81
N VAL A 99 10.34 -6.40 -4.36
CA VAL A 99 11.18 -7.60 -4.31
C VAL A 99 10.65 -8.58 -3.26
N LEU A 100 10.32 -8.10 -2.07
CA LEU A 100 9.78 -8.94 -0.99
C LEU A 100 8.43 -9.56 -1.37
N GLU A 101 7.54 -8.76 -1.97
CA GLU A 101 6.27 -9.25 -2.50
C GLU A 101 6.49 -10.26 -3.62
N GLY A 102 7.43 -10.01 -4.54
CA GLY A 102 7.82 -10.95 -5.58
C GLY A 102 8.27 -12.31 -5.04
N ILE A 103 9.00 -12.33 -3.91
CA ILE A 103 9.37 -13.56 -3.22
C ILE A 103 8.13 -14.22 -2.59
N GLY A 104 7.25 -13.44 -1.95
CA GLY A 104 5.99 -13.96 -1.38
C GLY A 104 5.07 -14.62 -2.42
N LEU A 105 5.04 -14.07 -3.65
CA LEU A 105 4.27 -14.61 -4.78
C LEU A 105 4.73 -15.99 -5.27
N ALA A 106 5.94 -16.43 -4.88
CA ALA A 106 6.38 -17.79 -5.13
C ALA A 106 5.65 -18.80 -4.25
N SER A 107 5.24 -18.40 -3.04
CA SER A 107 4.51 -19.25 -2.09
C SER A 107 2.99 -19.11 -2.22
N ASP A 108 2.49 -17.87 -2.33
CA ASP A 108 1.06 -17.59 -2.50
C ASP A 108 0.85 -16.59 -3.64
N LYS A 109 0.13 -17.02 -4.68
CA LYS A 109 -0.16 -16.21 -5.87
C LYS A 109 -0.98 -14.96 -5.58
N ASN A 110 -1.69 -14.91 -4.46
CA ASN A 110 -2.49 -13.76 -4.05
C ASN A 110 -1.82 -12.92 -2.96
N TYR A 111 -0.56 -13.20 -2.64
CA TYR A 111 0.18 -12.48 -1.61
C TYR A 111 0.19 -10.97 -1.89
N SER A 112 -0.06 -10.17 -0.85
CA SER A 112 0.09 -8.72 -0.86
C SER A 112 0.82 -8.29 0.41
N ILE A 113 2.04 -7.79 0.24
CA ILE A 113 2.83 -7.28 1.37
C ILE A 113 2.11 -6.15 2.11
N ALA A 114 1.29 -5.36 1.40
CA ALA A 114 0.52 -4.29 2.00
C ALA A 114 -0.53 -4.84 2.97
N ASN A 115 -1.22 -5.92 2.59
CA ASN A 115 -2.23 -6.56 3.44
C ASN A 115 -1.59 -7.24 4.65
N GLU A 116 -0.46 -7.92 4.48
CA GLU A 116 0.29 -8.55 5.58
C GLU A 116 0.80 -7.53 6.61
N CYS A 117 1.17 -6.32 6.15
CA CYS A 117 1.58 -5.24 7.03
C CYS A 117 0.41 -4.53 7.72
N TYR A 118 -0.82 -4.66 7.20
CA TYR A 118 -1.97 -3.89 7.68
C TYR A 118 -2.30 -4.12 9.16
N PRO A 119 -2.29 -5.36 9.70
CA PRO A 119 -2.54 -5.60 11.12
C PRO A 119 -1.56 -4.85 12.06
N TYR A 120 -0.28 -4.77 11.69
CA TYR A 120 0.70 -3.97 12.44
C TYR A 120 0.39 -2.47 12.38
N VAL A 121 0.07 -1.95 11.18
CA VAL A 121 -0.29 -0.53 11.00
C VAL A 121 -1.56 -0.19 11.78
N ALA A 122 -2.56 -1.08 11.77
CA ALA A 122 -3.80 -0.94 12.53
C ALA A 122 -3.52 -0.84 14.04
N ARG A 123 -2.68 -1.73 14.58
CA ARG A 123 -2.21 -1.62 15.97
C ARG A 123 -1.52 -0.30 16.23
N ARG A 124 -0.56 0.10 15.40
CA ARG A 124 0.17 1.35 15.59
C ARG A 124 -0.78 2.56 15.60
N LEU A 125 -1.74 2.61 14.67
CA LEU A 125 -2.76 3.67 14.62
C LEU A 125 -3.59 3.75 15.90
N LEU A 126 -3.92 2.61 16.51
CA LEU A 126 -4.75 2.54 17.71
C LEU A 126 -3.99 2.77 19.02
N THR A 127 -2.68 2.45 19.06
CA THR A 127 -1.90 2.45 20.31
C THR A 127 -0.89 3.59 20.44
N ASP A 128 -0.53 4.26 19.35
CA ASP A 128 0.49 5.32 19.36
C ASP A 128 -0.12 6.69 19.61
N ASP A 129 0.46 7.42 20.57
CA ASP A 129 -0.01 8.74 21.00
C ASP A 129 0.55 9.91 20.18
N ALA A 130 1.46 9.65 19.24
CA ALA A 130 2.02 10.69 18.40
C ALA A 130 0.93 11.49 17.65
N PRO A 131 1.02 12.84 17.61
CA PRO A 131 -0.02 13.68 17.02
C PRO A 131 -0.25 13.39 15.54
N GLU A 132 0.80 13.00 14.81
CA GLU A 132 0.71 12.57 13.42
C GLU A 132 -0.09 11.28 13.26
N THR A 133 0.12 10.31 14.15
CA THR A 133 -0.58 9.02 14.12
C THR A 133 -2.05 9.19 14.47
N ARG A 134 -2.38 10.02 15.47
CA ARG A 134 -3.77 10.38 15.80
C ARG A 134 -4.48 11.04 14.63
N ARG A 135 -3.82 11.97 13.94
CA ARG A 135 -4.37 12.62 12.75
C ARG A 135 -4.58 11.62 11.60
N ALA A 136 -3.68 10.66 11.41
CA ALA A 136 -3.85 9.60 10.43
C ALA A 136 -5.05 8.69 10.77
N LEU A 137 -5.23 8.35 12.05
CA LEU A 137 -6.41 7.61 12.52
C LEU A 137 -7.71 8.38 12.26
N GLU A 138 -7.76 9.68 12.60
CA GLU A 138 -8.93 10.52 12.32
C GLU A 138 -9.26 10.56 10.83
N GLN A 139 -8.25 10.71 9.97
CA GLN A 139 -8.44 10.67 8.52
C GLN A 139 -8.93 9.32 8.02
N LEU A 140 -8.46 8.22 8.62
CA LEU A 140 -8.96 6.89 8.31
C LEU A 140 -10.42 6.72 8.73
N LEU A 141 -10.82 7.23 9.88
CA LEU A 141 -12.18 7.06 10.40
C LEU A 141 -13.19 7.96 9.67
N TYR A 142 -12.89 9.26 9.58
CA TYR A 142 -13.82 10.28 9.13
C TYR A 142 -13.53 10.79 7.71
N GLY A 143 -12.44 10.37 7.08
CA GLY A 143 -12.04 10.86 5.77
C GLY A 143 -11.42 12.26 5.84
N ARG A 144 -11.42 12.97 4.71
CA ARG A 144 -10.69 14.23 4.54
C ARG A 144 -11.22 15.38 5.41
N ASP A 145 -12.50 15.36 5.73
CA ASP A 145 -13.18 16.45 6.45
C ASP A 145 -13.06 16.32 7.97
N GLY A 146 -12.33 15.30 8.44
CA GLY A 146 -12.02 15.09 9.86
C GLY A 146 -13.26 14.79 10.70
N PRO A 147 -13.20 14.96 12.03
CA PRO A 147 -14.28 14.56 12.96
C PRO A 147 -15.67 15.15 12.71
N LYS A 148 -15.78 16.16 11.83
CA LYS A 148 -17.05 16.77 11.41
C LYS A 148 -17.77 15.97 10.33
N ALA A 149 -17.09 15.02 9.67
CA ALA A 149 -17.68 14.13 8.69
C ALA A 149 -18.32 12.88 9.32
N GLN A 150 -19.09 12.14 8.52
CA GLN A 150 -19.65 10.87 8.94
C GLN A 150 -18.57 9.81 9.15
N LEU A 151 -18.66 9.12 10.28
CA LEU A 151 -17.82 7.96 10.60
C LEU A 151 -18.10 6.82 9.62
N SER A 152 -17.06 6.27 9.00
CA SER A 152 -17.21 5.06 8.20
C SER A 152 -17.19 3.82 9.08
N VAL A 153 -18.37 3.22 9.27
CA VAL A 153 -18.51 1.96 10.02
C VAL A 153 -17.70 0.83 9.37
N GLU A 154 -17.59 0.81 8.05
CA GLU A 154 -16.79 -0.18 7.32
C GLU A 154 -15.31 -0.08 7.68
N ARG A 155 -14.73 1.13 7.68
CA ARG A 155 -13.32 1.35 8.04
C ARG A 155 -13.06 1.06 9.52
N VAL A 156 -14.01 1.37 10.40
CA VAL A 156 -13.94 0.98 11.82
C VAL A 156 -13.88 -0.54 11.98
N LYS A 157 -14.78 -1.28 11.30
CA LYS A 157 -14.80 -2.74 11.35
C LYS A 157 -13.51 -3.36 10.81
N GLN A 158 -13.01 -2.86 9.68
CA GLN A 158 -11.74 -3.31 9.10
C GLN A 158 -10.57 -3.09 10.06
N LEU A 159 -10.51 -1.92 10.69
CA LEU A 159 -9.46 -1.58 11.66
C LEU A 159 -9.54 -2.46 12.91
N ALA A 160 -10.75 -2.68 13.44
CA ALA A 160 -10.96 -3.52 14.62
C ALA A 160 -10.60 -4.99 14.37
N ASN A 161 -10.99 -5.53 13.21
CA ASN A 161 -10.63 -6.90 12.82
C ASN A 161 -9.12 -7.05 12.68
N ALA A 162 -8.46 -6.14 11.93
CA ALA A 162 -7.02 -6.18 11.73
C ALA A 162 -6.23 -6.08 13.06
N PHE A 163 -6.73 -5.30 14.02
CA PHE A 163 -6.17 -5.24 15.36
C PHE A 163 -6.35 -6.55 16.15
N GLY A 164 -7.55 -7.13 16.09
CA GLY A 164 -7.86 -8.43 16.70
C GLY A 164 -6.96 -9.54 16.15
N ASP A 165 -6.83 -9.61 14.83
CA ASP A 165 -5.99 -10.59 14.15
C ASP A 165 -4.52 -10.44 14.57
N TYR A 166 -3.97 -9.21 14.55
CA TYR A 166 -2.60 -8.97 15.01
C TYR A 166 -2.39 -9.39 16.47
N SER A 167 -3.27 -8.94 17.36
CA SER A 167 -3.16 -9.21 18.81
C SER A 167 -3.30 -10.69 19.14
N SER A 168 -4.09 -11.45 18.38
CA SER A 168 -4.16 -12.91 18.53
C SER A 168 -2.83 -13.60 18.16
N VAL A 169 -2.19 -13.16 17.08
CA VAL A 169 -0.94 -13.73 16.56
C VAL A 169 0.27 -13.34 17.41
N THR A 170 0.30 -12.10 17.92
CA THR A 170 1.44 -11.61 18.72
C THR A 170 1.22 -11.76 20.23
N GLY A 171 0.00 -11.66 20.73
CA GLY A 171 -0.32 -11.81 22.15
C GLY A 171 -0.05 -13.22 22.69
N ALA A 172 -0.13 -14.24 21.84
CA ALA A 172 0.31 -15.59 22.17
C ALA A 172 1.83 -15.69 22.43
N ARG A 173 2.63 -14.73 21.95
CA ARG A 173 4.10 -14.69 22.12
C ARG A 173 4.56 -13.84 23.32
N ASP A 174 3.71 -12.94 23.80
CA ASP A 174 4.01 -12.05 24.95
C ASP A 174 3.57 -12.66 26.31
N SER A 175 3.14 -13.93 26.34
CA SER A 175 2.96 -14.64 27.61
C SER A 175 4.33 -14.85 28.25
N PRO A 176 4.60 -14.33 29.47
CA PRO A 176 5.86 -14.60 30.14
C PRO A 176 5.94 -16.10 30.38
N GLY A 177 6.95 -16.75 29.78
CA GLY A 177 7.26 -18.15 30.07
C GLY A 177 7.47 -18.33 31.59
N PRO A 178 7.23 -19.54 32.12
CA PRO A 178 7.33 -19.78 33.56
C PRO A 178 8.70 -19.32 34.04
N THR A 179 8.70 -18.45 35.04
CA THR A 179 9.91 -18.00 35.75
C THR A 179 10.74 -19.20 36.13
N ALA A 180 11.87 -19.38 35.48
CA ALA A 180 12.89 -20.31 35.93
C ALA A 180 13.50 -19.72 37.21
N GLU A 181 12.95 -20.11 38.36
CA GLU A 181 13.62 -19.94 39.64
C GLU A 181 14.96 -20.69 39.56
N GLY A 182 16.07 -19.94 39.56
CA GLY A 182 17.41 -20.50 39.62
C GLY A 182 17.64 -21.17 40.97
N PRO A 183 18.42 -22.26 41.05
CA PRO A 183 18.67 -22.94 42.31
C PRO A 183 19.50 -22.04 43.23
N THR A 184 19.00 -21.79 44.43
CA THR A 184 19.72 -21.14 45.53
C THR A 184 20.85 -22.06 46.00
N ALA A 185 22.06 -21.83 45.51
CA ALA A 185 23.26 -22.47 46.04
C ALA A 185 23.64 -21.81 47.37
N SER A 186 23.18 -22.39 48.48
CA SER A 186 23.68 -22.07 49.83
C SER A 186 25.10 -22.62 50.00
N ALA A 187 26.10 -21.77 49.85
CA ALA A 187 27.47 -22.07 50.27
C ALA A 187 27.58 -21.85 51.79
N GLY A 188 27.42 -22.94 52.56
CA GLY A 188 27.88 -22.99 53.94
C GLY A 188 29.39 -23.09 53.96
N LEU A 189 30.06 -22.09 54.53
CA LEU A 189 31.48 -22.14 54.85
C LEU A 189 31.62 -21.87 56.36
N SER A 190 32.07 -22.86 57.10
CA SER A 190 32.70 -22.68 58.41
C SER A 190 33.70 -23.83 58.61
N PRO A 191 34.85 -23.56 59.25
CA PRO A 191 36.00 -24.48 59.29
C PRO A 191 35.76 -25.75 60.08
#